data_AF-A0A436QQM6-F1
#
_entry.id   AF-A0A436QQM6-F1
#
_cell.length_a   1.000
_cell.length_b   1.000
_cell.length_c   1.000
_cell.angle_alpha   90.00
_cell.angle_beta   90.00
_cell.angle_gamma   90.00
#
_symmetry.space_group_name_H-M   'P 1'
#
loop_
_entity.id
_entity.type
_entity.pdbx_description
1 polymer ?
#
loop_
_entity_poly.entity_id
_entity_poly.type
_entity_poly.pdbx_seq_one_letter_code
_entity_poly.pdbx_strand_id
1 'polypeptide(L)'
;LLLLPLHRRRGQCFVPSDILAAAGTTPEEFVKGEGGAAAERAVVAMIALAREHLNAFEKGAPALPVSLRPAFLPLALTNAYLDKMEKAGSSALRRTAALSTLRRHWLLLRYAMRGWMPL
;
A
#
# COMPACT_ATOMS: atom_id res chain seq x y z
N LEU A 1 1.74 -4.47 0.10
CA LEU A 1 0.51 -5.17 0.55
C LEU A 1 -0.28 -5.87 -0.57
N LEU A 2 -0.18 -5.48 -1.84
CA LEU A 2 -0.96 -6.14 -2.93
C LEU A 2 -0.70 -7.65 -3.08
N LEU A 3 0.52 -8.08 -2.78
CA LEU A 3 0.92 -9.49 -2.78
C LEU A 3 0.66 -10.21 -1.45
N LEU A 4 0.07 -9.53 -0.45
CA LEU A 4 -0.13 -10.10 0.88
C LEU A 4 -0.86 -11.45 0.86
N PRO A 5 -1.96 -11.64 0.10
CA PRO A 5 -2.62 -12.94 0.04
C PRO A 5 -1.70 -14.05 -0.50
N LEU A 6 -0.84 -13.73 -1.47
CA LEU A 6 0.11 -14.69 -2.05
C LEU A 6 1.23 -15.04 -1.07
N HIS A 7 1.80 -14.04 -0.40
CA HIS A 7 2.84 -14.25 0.62
C HIS A 7 2.33 -15.13 1.76
N ARG A 8 1.13 -14.83 2.29
CA ARG A 8 0.52 -15.64 3.36
C ARG A 8 0.29 -17.09 2.91
N ARG A 9 -0.24 -17.30 1.70
CA ARG A 9 -0.40 -18.66 1.13
C ARG A 9 0.92 -19.43 1.00
N ARG A 10 2.04 -18.72 0.86
CA ARG A 10 3.38 -19.31 0.75
C ARG A 10 4.09 -19.47 2.10
N GLY A 11 3.43 -19.19 3.22
CA GLY A 11 4.11 -19.23 4.52
C GLY A 11 4.97 -18.00 4.81
N GLN A 12 4.91 -16.95 3.99
CA GLN A 12 5.81 -15.80 4.06
C GLN A 12 5.17 -14.61 4.78
N CYS A 13 5.86 -14.08 5.79
CA CYS A 13 5.49 -12.84 6.47
C CYS A 13 6.50 -11.73 6.13
N PHE A 14 6.02 -10.65 5.52
CA PHE A 14 6.80 -9.43 5.25
C PHE A 14 6.26 -8.22 6.02
N VAL A 15 5.45 -8.47 7.05
CA VAL A 15 5.01 -7.41 7.97
C VAL A 15 6.08 -7.26 9.04
N PRO A 16 6.53 -6.03 9.35
CA PRO A 16 7.47 -5.76 10.44
C PRO A 16 7.01 -6.36 11.77
N SER A 17 7.95 -6.88 12.56
CA SER A 17 7.68 -7.60 13.81
C SER A 17 7.08 -6.72 14.89
N ASP A 18 7.47 -5.45 14.94
CA ASP A 18 6.92 -4.42 15.82
C ASP A 18 5.44 -4.13 15.52
N ILE A 19 5.06 -4.04 14.23
CA ILE A 19 3.66 -3.90 13.81
C ILE A 19 2.84 -5.12 14.21
N LEU A 20 3.37 -6.33 14.03
CA LEU A 20 2.70 -7.57 14.44
C LEU A 20 2.49 -7.62 15.96
N ALA A 21 3.54 -7.31 16.73
CA ALA A 21 3.47 -7.25 18.19
C ALA A 21 2.45 -6.21 18.68
N ALA A 22 2.46 -5.00 18.13
CA ALA A 22 1.50 -3.95 18.46
C ALA A 22 0.06 -4.33 18.08
N ALA A 23 -0.11 -5.09 16.99
CA ALA A 23 -1.40 -5.62 16.58
C ALA A 23 -1.86 -6.82 17.44
N GLY A 24 -0.97 -7.41 18.24
CA GLY A 24 -1.24 -8.57 19.10
C GLY A 24 -1.23 -9.89 18.32
N THR A 25 -0.28 -10.08 17.41
CA THR A 25 -0.10 -11.34 16.66
C THR A 25 1.38 -11.64 16.40
N THR A 26 1.68 -12.88 16.03
CA THR A 26 3.01 -13.32 15.58
C THR A 26 3.07 -13.50 14.07
N PRO A 27 4.25 -13.55 13.43
CA PRO A 27 4.37 -13.90 12.02
C PRO A 27 3.68 -15.23 11.67
N GLU A 28 3.79 -16.23 12.53
CA GLU A 28 3.24 -17.56 12.35
C GLU A 28 1.70 -17.53 12.36
N GLU A 29 1.12 -16.85 13.36
CA GLU A 29 -0.33 -16.65 13.47
C GLU A 29 -0.88 -15.80 12.32
N PHE A 30 -0.17 -14.71 12.00
CA PHE A 30 -0.55 -13.81 10.92
C PHE A 30 -0.59 -14.53 9.58
N VAL A 31 0.32 -15.46 9.32
CA VAL A 31 0.36 -16.22 8.07
C VAL A 31 -0.64 -17.37 8.04
N LYS A 32 -0.76 -18.14 9.13
CA LYS A 32 -1.64 -19.33 9.19
C LYS A 32 -3.12 -19.01 9.35
N GLY A 33 -3.45 -17.91 10.04
CA GLY A 33 -4.84 -17.60 10.40
C GLY A 33 -5.74 -17.24 9.22
N GLU A 34 -7.05 -17.32 9.39
CA GLU A 34 -8.01 -16.91 8.36
C GLU A 34 -8.17 -15.38 8.24
N GLY A 35 -7.53 -14.61 9.12
CA GLY A 35 -7.61 -13.16 9.18
C GLY A 35 -8.62 -12.67 10.21
N GLY A 36 -8.26 -12.77 11.50
CA GLY A 36 -9.02 -12.20 12.61
C GLY A 36 -8.59 -10.77 12.95
N ALA A 37 -9.18 -10.21 14.02
CA ALA A 37 -9.01 -8.80 14.39
C ALA A 37 -7.55 -8.35 14.54
N ALA A 38 -6.64 -9.21 15.02
CA ALA A 38 -5.21 -8.87 15.12
C ALA A 38 -4.55 -8.73 13.74
N ALA A 39 -4.85 -9.62 12.79
CA ALA A 39 -4.35 -9.52 11.42
C ALA A 39 -4.92 -8.31 10.69
N GLU A 40 -6.17 -7.95 10.96
CA GLU A 40 -6.79 -6.72 10.44
C GLU A 40 -6.08 -5.47 10.96
N ARG A 41 -5.81 -5.39 12.27
CA ARG A 41 -5.02 -4.30 12.86
C ARG A 41 -3.63 -4.19 12.23
N ALA A 42 -2.95 -5.31 12.00
CA ALA A 42 -1.65 -5.31 11.34
C ALA A 42 -1.73 -4.77 9.90
N VAL A 43 -2.78 -5.10 9.14
CA VAL A 43 -2.99 -4.54 7.80
C VAL A 43 -3.29 -3.05 7.86
N VAL A 44 -4.13 -2.60 8.79
CA VAL A 44 -4.42 -1.17 8.99
C VAL A 44 -3.14 -0.40 9.33
N ALA A 45 -2.32 -0.92 10.25
CA ALA A 45 -1.04 -0.33 10.60
C ALA A 45 -0.09 -0.24 9.40
N MET A 46 -0.01 -1.28 8.57
CA MET A 46 0.78 -1.26 7.33
C MET A 46 0.26 -0.25 6.31
N ILE A 47 -1.07 -0.08 6.19
CA ILE A 47 -1.67 0.94 5.32
C ILE A 47 -1.30 2.34 5.84
N ALA A 48 -1.40 2.56 7.15
CA ALA A 48 -1.04 3.83 7.79
C ALA A 48 0.44 4.17 7.55
N LEU A 49 1.36 3.21 7.76
CA LEU A 49 2.79 3.39 7.48
C LEU A 49 3.03 3.73 6.00
N ALA A 50 2.35 3.04 5.08
CA ALA A 50 2.47 3.34 3.65
C ALA A 50 1.95 4.76 3.31
N ARG A 51 0.89 5.23 3.97
CA ARG A 51 0.38 6.61 3.81
C ARG A 51 1.35 7.64 4.35
N GLU A 52 1.99 7.37 5.49
CA GLU A 52 3.01 8.25 6.07
C GLU A 52 4.17 8.48 5.08
N HIS A 53 4.73 7.40 4.53
CA HIS A 53 5.79 7.50 3.53
C HIS A 53 5.34 8.19 2.23
N LEU A 54 4.12 7.93 1.76
CA LEU A 54 3.58 8.61 0.59
C LEU A 54 3.45 10.12 0.84
N ASN A 55 2.92 10.53 2.00
CA ASN A 55 2.81 11.93 2.38
C ASN A 55 4.18 12.61 2.50
N ALA A 56 5.17 11.91 3.08
CA ALA A 56 6.55 12.41 3.13
C ALA A 56 7.13 12.66 1.73
N PHE A 57 6.88 11.74 0.79
CA PHE A 57 7.25 11.93 -0.61
C PHE A 57 6.51 13.12 -1.24
N GLU A 58 5.18 13.21 -1.09
CA GLU A 58 4.37 14.29 -1.68
C GLU A 58 4.80 15.68 -1.19
N LYS A 59 5.21 15.82 0.07
CA LYS A 59 5.79 17.05 0.61
C LYS A 59 7.13 17.43 -0.04
N GLY A 60 7.96 16.45 -0.37
CA GLY A 60 9.26 16.66 -1.02
C GLY A 60 9.20 16.75 -2.55
N ALA A 61 8.10 16.28 -3.16
CA ALA A 61 7.97 16.16 -4.60
C ALA A 61 8.10 17.49 -5.38
N PRO A 62 7.66 18.66 -4.87
CA PRO A 62 7.88 19.95 -5.54
C PRO A 62 9.35 20.29 -5.76
N ALA A 63 10.25 19.82 -4.88
CA ALA A 63 11.69 20.07 -4.97
C ALA A 63 12.40 19.12 -5.96
N LEU A 64 11.70 18.15 -6.55
CA LEU A 64 12.30 17.20 -7.49
C LEU A 64 12.67 17.89 -8.82
N PRO A 65 13.92 17.71 -9.29
CA PRO A 65 14.31 18.04 -10.65
C PRO A 65 13.36 17.39 -11.66
N VAL A 66 13.01 18.10 -12.73
CA VAL A 66 12.08 17.61 -13.76
C VAL A 66 12.55 16.28 -14.36
N SER A 67 13.86 16.11 -14.53
CA SER A 67 14.48 14.88 -15.04
C SER A 67 14.26 13.65 -14.14
N LEU A 68 14.05 13.83 -12.83
CA LEU A 68 13.85 12.73 -11.89
C LEU A 68 12.37 12.38 -11.67
N ARG A 69 11.43 13.25 -12.07
CA ARG A 69 9.99 13.01 -11.88
C ARG A 69 9.49 11.69 -12.51
N PRO A 70 9.95 11.26 -13.70
CA PRO A 70 9.52 10.00 -14.29
C PRO A 70 9.91 8.76 -13.48
N ALA A 71 11.04 8.80 -12.75
CA ALA A 71 11.50 7.67 -11.94
C ALA A 71 10.50 7.33 -10.80
N PHE A 72 9.72 8.32 -10.37
CA PHE A 72 8.72 8.15 -9.33
C PHE A 72 7.32 7.86 -9.87
N LEU A 73 7.11 7.85 -11.19
CA LEU A 73 5.79 7.59 -11.81
C LEU A 73 5.07 6.34 -11.29
N PRO A 74 5.74 5.23 -10.93
CA PRO A 74 5.06 4.09 -10.30
C PRO A 74 4.27 4.44 -9.02
N LEU A 75 4.65 5.49 -8.29
CA LEU A 75 3.94 5.94 -7.08
C LEU A 75 2.56 6.53 -7.39
N ALA A 76 2.25 6.87 -8.65
CA ALA A 76 1.01 7.54 -9.04
C ALA A 76 -0.23 6.70 -8.75
N LEU A 77 -0.04 5.38 -8.62
CA LEU A 77 -1.08 4.41 -8.34
C LEU A 77 -1.23 4.14 -6.84
N THR A 78 -0.22 4.47 -6.03
CA THR A 78 -0.12 4.07 -4.62
C THR A 78 -1.32 4.55 -3.83
N ASN A 79 -1.67 5.84 -3.90
CA ASN A 79 -2.81 6.38 -3.16
C ASN A 79 -4.12 5.65 -3.53
N ALA A 80 -4.36 5.43 -4.82
CA ALA A 80 -5.57 4.75 -5.29
C ALA A 80 -5.65 3.28 -4.83
N TYR A 81 -4.51 2.60 -4.73
CA TYR A 81 -4.46 1.25 -4.14
C TYR A 81 -4.69 1.30 -2.63
N LEU A 82 -4.07 2.23 -1.90
CA LEU A 82 -4.26 2.39 -0.45
C LEU A 82 -5.73 2.68 -0.12
N ASP A 83 -6.38 3.59 -0.84
CA ASP A 83 -7.82 3.87 -0.68
C ASP A 83 -8.69 2.64 -0.88
N LYS A 84 -8.36 1.82 -1.89
CA LYS A 84 -9.11 0.60 -2.18
C LYS A 84 -8.86 -0.47 -1.12
N MET A 85 -7.65 -0.57 -0.61
CA MET A 85 -7.27 -1.51 0.45
C MET A 85 -7.92 -1.15 1.78
N GLU A 86 -7.96 0.14 2.12
CA GLU A 86 -8.61 0.64 3.33
C GLU A 86 -10.11 0.36 3.29
N LYS A 87 -10.77 0.63 2.17
CA LYS A 87 -12.19 0.26 1.95
C LYS A 87 -12.44 -1.24 1.97
N ALA A 88 -11.45 -2.04 1.59
CA ALA A 88 -11.55 -3.50 1.59
C ALA A 88 -11.46 -4.09 3.01
N GLY A 89 -10.85 -3.38 3.97
CA GLY A 89 -10.68 -3.83 5.35
C GLY A 89 -10.10 -5.24 5.44
N SER A 90 -10.76 -6.11 6.19
CA SER A 90 -10.37 -7.52 6.39
C SER A 90 -10.26 -8.33 5.10
N SER A 91 -10.99 -7.95 4.04
CA SER A 91 -10.90 -8.64 2.76
C SER A 91 -9.54 -8.45 2.06
N ALA A 92 -8.76 -7.43 2.42
CA ALA A 92 -7.40 -7.21 1.92
C ALA A 92 -6.43 -8.35 2.29
N LEU A 93 -6.72 -9.11 3.35
CA LEU A 93 -5.97 -10.29 3.75
C LEU A 93 -6.15 -11.48 2.78
N ARG A 94 -7.26 -11.48 2.03
CA ARG A 94 -7.69 -12.61 1.17
C ARG A 94 -7.72 -12.24 -0.31
N ARG A 95 -7.92 -10.96 -0.64
CA ARG A 95 -8.04 -10.46 -2.01
C ARG A 95 -7.11 -9.29 -2.25
N THR A 96 -6.42 -9.35 -3.38
CA THR A 96 -5.61 -8.24 -3.87
C THR A 96 -6.53 -7.12 -4.37
N ALA A 97 -6.31 -5.90 -3.90
CA ALA A 97 -6.96 -4.73 -4.45
C ALA A 97 -6.56 -4.55 -5.92
N ALA A 98 -7.53 -4.56 -6.83
CA ALA A 98 -7.30 -4.34 -8.26
C ALA A 98 -7.88 -2.99 -8.70
N LEU A 99 -7.09 -2.18 -9.40
CA LEU A 99 -7.60 -0.99 -10.10
C LEU A 99 -7.97 -1.38 -11.53
N SER A 100 -8.99 -0.73 -12.10
CA SER A 100 -9.30 -0.92 -13.52
C SER A 100 -8.14 -0.44 -14.38
N THR A 101 -7.93 -1.10 -15.52
CA THR A 101 -6.87 -0.76 -16.48
C THR A 101 -6.98 0.69 -16.93
N LEU A 102 -8.20 1.19 -17.18
CA LEU A 102 -8.44 2.58 -17.55
C LEU A 102 -8.01 3.55 -16.44
N ARG A 103 -8.39 3.29 -15.18
CA ARG A 103 -8.01 4.15 -14.05
C ARG A 103 -6.50 4.18 -13.83
N ARG A 104 -5.81 3.04 -14.01
CA ARG A 104 -4.35 2.97 -13.93
C ARG A 104 -3.68 3.86 -14.98
N HIS A 105 -4.04 3.70 -16.24
CA HIS A 105 -3.46 4.49 -17.32
C HIS A 105 -3.79 5.98 -17.19
N TRP A 106 -5.02 6.31 -16.78
CA TRP A 106 -5.41 7.70 -16.55
C TRP A 106 -4.59 8.36 -15.43
N LEU A 107 -4.37 7.66 -14.30
CA LEU A 107 -3.52 8.17 -13.21
C LEU A 107 -2.08 8.37 -13.67
N LEU A 108 -1.49 7.37 -14.36
CA LEU A 108 -0.14 7.48 -14.89
C LEU A 108 -0.01 8.66 -15.86
N LEU A 109 -0.94 8.80 -16.81
CA LEU A 109 -0.94 9.90 -17.76
C LEU A 109 -1.06 11.26 -17.05
N ARG A 110 -1.97 11.38 -16.07
CA ARG A 110 -2.14 12.61 -15.29
C ARG A 110 -0.85 13.04 -14.60
N TYR A 111 -0.18 12.12 -13.90
CA TYR A 111 1.08 12.43 -13.19
C TYR A 111 2.26 12.63 -14.15
N ALA A 112 2.28 11.95 -15.29
CA ALA A 112 3.29 12.20 -16.33
C ALA A 112 3.16 13.61 -16.93
N MET A 113 1.93 14.10 -17.14
CA MET A 113 1.68 15.42 -17.73
C MET A 113 1.81 16.57 -16.71
N ARG A 114 1.27 16.40 -15.50
CA ARG A 114 1.20 17.48 -14.50
C ARG A 114 2.33 17.43 -13.46
N GLY A 115 3.06 16.33 -13.39
CA GLY A 115 3.99 16.06 -12.29
C GLY A 115 3.26 15.88 -10.95
N TRP A 116 4.02 16.06 -9.88
CA TRP A 116 3.60 15.87 -8.49
C TRP A 116 3.24 17.20 -7.83
N MET A 117 2.31 17.94 -8.44
CA MET A 117 1.84 19.20 -7.85
C MET A 117 0.92 18.89 -6.65
N PRO A 118 1.12 19.54 -5.49
CA PRO A 118 0.14 19.48 -4.41
C PRO A 118 -1.18 20.06 -4.93
N LEU A 119 -2.29 19.41 -4.57
CA LEU A 119 -3.64 19.97 -4.77
C LEU A 119 -3.82 21.19 -3.87
#